data_AF-A0A819MBM1-F1
#
_entry.id   AF-A0A819MBM1-F1
#
_cell.length_a   1.000
_cell.length_b   1.000
_cell.length_c   1.000
_cell.angle_alpha   90.00
_cell.angle_beta   90.00
_cell.angle_gamma   90.00
#
_symmetry.space_group_name_H-M   'P 1'
#
loop_
_entity.id
_entity.type
_entity.pdbx_description
1 polymer ?
#
loop_
_entity_poly.entity_id
_entity_poly.type
_entity_poly.pdbx_seq_one_letter_code
_entity_poly.pdbx_strand_id
1 'polypeptide(L)'
;RKYDLDGSGTIDKHELKTALTSFGFRLSDQFYDLVIRKFDRTGRGTVAFDDFIQACISIQTLTNAFRQFDRYQIGQITIGYEDFLTLVFELKGNLYLPQIAKRTNQKQ
;
A
#
# COMPACT_ATOMS: atom_id res chain seq x y z
N ARG A 1 -0.77 -17.44 3.24
CA ARG A 1 -1.54 -18.50 3.91
C ARG A 1 -2.41 -18.02 5.05
N LYS A 2 -1.96 -17.17 6.00
CA LYS A 2 -2.85 -16.69 7.11
C LYS A 2 -4.15 -16.02 6.63
N TYR A 3 -4.12 -15.39 5.45
CA TYR A 3 -5.24 -14.63 4.90
C TYR A 3 -5.81 -15.20 3.59
N ASP A 4 -5.24 -16.30 3.10
CA ASP A 4 -5.77 -17.10 1.99
C ASP A 4 -6.54 -18.23 2.66
N LEU A 5 -7.81 -17.96 2.96
CA LEU A 5 -8.67 -18.76 3.82
C LEU A 5 -9.23 -19.97 3.08
N ASP A 6 -9.46 -19.82 1.77
CA ASP A 6 -9.94 -20.88 0.91
C ASP A 6 -8.81 -21.74 0.30
N GLY A 7 -7.56 -21.30 0.42
CA GLY A 7 -6.39 -22.02 -0.08
C GLY A 7 -6.25 -21.93 -1.60
N SER A 8 -6.88 -20.94 -2.25
CA SER A 8 -6.81 -20.71 -3.69
C SER A 8 -5.42 -20.31 -4.18
N GLY A 9 -4.55 -19.84 -3.26
CA GLY A 9 -3.24 -19.27 -3.59
C GLY A 9 -3.32 -17.83 -4.11
N THR A 10 -4.51 -17.24 -4.10
CA THR A 10 -4.75 -15.81 -4.37
C THR A 10 -5.55 -15.20 -3.22
N ILE A 11 -5.68 -13.87 -3.22
CA ILE A 11 -6.43 -13.13 -2.22
C ILE A 11 -7.62 -12.47 -2.91
N ASP A 12 -8.82 -12.85 -2.52
CA ASP A 12 -10.05 -12.21 -2.99
C ASP A 12 -10.37 -10.92 -2.22
N LYS A 13 -11.47 -10.25 -2.58
CA LYS A 13 -11.91 -9.02 -1.91
C LYS A 13 -12.24 -9.23 -0.42
N HIS A 14 -12.88 -10.34 -0.07
CA HIS A 14 -13.29 -10.64 1.30
C HIS A 14 -12.08 -10.91 2.20
N GLU A 15 -11.12 -11.66 1.69
CA GLU A 15 -9.84 -11.95 2.31
C GLU A 15 -8.99 -10.71 2.47
N LEU A 16 -8.90 -9.86 1.42
CA LEU A 16 -8.23 -8.56 1.48
C LEU A 16 -8.84 -7.68 2.58
N LYS A 17 -10.18 -7.58 2.63
CA LYS A 17 -10.91 -6.80 3.64
C LYS A 17 -10.60 -7.31 5.04
N THR A 18 -10.63 -8.63 5.23
CA THR A 18 -10.30 -9.28 6.51
C THR A 18 -8.86 -8.98 6.93
N ALA A 19 -7.91 -9.11 6.00
CA ALA A 19 -6.50 -8.87 6.26
C ALA A 19 -6.23 -7.40 6.65
N LEU A 20 -6.68 -6.44 5.85
CA LEU A 20 -6.48 -5.02 6.12
C LEU A 20 -7.20 -4.55 7.39
N THR A 21 -8.38 -5.10 7.67
CA THR A 21 -9.09 -4.87 8.95
C THR A 21 -8.28 -5.36 10.15
N SER A 22 -7.62 -6.53 10.02
CA SER A 22 -6.74 -7.09 11.05
C SER A 22 -5.47 -6.26 11.29
N PHE A 23 -5.02 -5.51 10.27
CA PHE A 23 -3.92 -4.54 10.39
C PHE A 23 -4.37 -3.17 10.94
N GLY A 24 -5.65 -3.02 11.29
CA GLY A 24 -6.20 -1.80 11.87
C GLY A 24 -6.74 -0.80 10.84
N PHE A 25 -6.75 -1.13 9.55
CA PHE A 25 -7.36 -0.27 8.54
C PHE A 25 -8.89 -0.37 8.58
N ARG A 26 -9.56 0.75 8.27
CA ARG A 26 -11.01 0.86 8.13
C ARG A 26 -11.30 1.62 6.84
N LEU A 27 -11.44 0.86 5.76
CA LEU A 27 -11.60 1.38 4.40
C LEU A 27 -13.00 1.06 3.87
N SER A 28 -13.46 1.84 2.90
CA SER A 28 -14.75 1.61 2.25
C SER A 28 -14.69 0.40 1.31
N ASP A 29 -15.85 -0.20 1.03
CA ASP A 29 -15.92 -1.33 0.09
C ASP A 29 -15.44 -0.96 -1.32
N GLN A 30 -15.70 0.27 -1.76
CA GLN A 30 -15.21 0.82 -3.02
C GLN A 30 -13.68 0.93 -3.05
N PHE A 31 -13.05 1.23 -1.91
CA PHE A 31 -11.60 1.30 -1.83
C PHE A 31 -10.97 -0.09 -1.92
N TYR A 32 -11.57 -1.13 -1.31
CA TYR A 32 -11.12 -2.50 -1.51
C TYR A 32 -11.19 -2.91 -2.99
N ASP A 33 -12.25 -2.53 -3.72
CA ASP A 33 -12.34 -2.77 -5.17
C ASP A 33 -11.23 -2.05 -5.96
N LEU A 34 -10.85 -0.84 -5.54
CA LEU A 34 -9.74 -0.11 -6.12
C LEU A 34 -8.40 -0.83 -5.88
N VAL A 35 -8.18 -1.36 -4.68
CA VAL A 35 -6.96 -2.12 -4.35
C VAL A 35 -6.88 -3.38 -5.21
N ILE A 36 -7.96 -4.17 -5.29
CA ILE A 36 -7.99 -5.36 -6.16
C ILE A 36 -7.66 -4.97 -7.60
N ARG A 37 -8.36 -3.99 -8.20
CA ARG A 37 -8.09 -3.55 -9.58
C ARG A 37 -6.68 -3.03 -9.80
N LYS A 38 -6.05 -2.43 -8.78
CA LYS A 38 -4.71 -1.86 -8.88
C LYS A 38 -3.61 -2.92 -8.86
N PHE A 39 -3.82 -4.02 -8.14
CA PHE A 39 -2.81 -5.05 -7.89
C PHE A 39 -3.11 -6.40 -8.57
N ASP A 40 -4.32 -6.62 -9.09
CA ASP A 40 -4.65 -7.77 -9.92
C ASP A 40 -4.05 -7.61 -11.32
N ARG A 41 -2.86 -8.18 -11.51
CA ARG A 41 -2.17 -8.22 -12.81
C ARG A 41 -2.79 -9.20 -13.80
N THR A 42 -3.67 -10.09 -13.34
CA THR A 42 -4.23 -11.18 -14.13
C THR A 42 -5.64 -10.92 -14.62
N GLY A 43 -6.31 -9.89 -14.09
CA GLY A 43 -7.69 -9.55 -14.44
C GLY A 43 -8.72 -10.58 -13.96
N ARG A 44 -8.41 -11.37 -12.94
CA ARG A 44 -9.27 -12.44 -12.40
C ARG A 44 -10.13 -12.00 -11.23
N GLY A 45 -9.98 -10.76 -10.78
CA GLY A 45 -10.66 -10.24 -9.59
C GLY A 45 -10.02 -10.70 -8.27
N THR A 46 -8.84 -11.31 -8.33
CA THR A 46 -8.06 -11.74 -7.16
C THR A 46 -6.61 -11.26 -7.28
N VAL A 47 -5.92 -11.17 -6.14
CA VAL A 47 -4.55 -10.65 -6.07
C VAL A 47 -3.60 -11.79 -5.71
N ALA A 48 -2.53 -11.97 -6.47
CA ALA A 48 -1.50 -12.95 -6.14
C ALA A 48 -0.83 -12.59 -4.81
N PHE A 49 -0.28 -13.59 -4.10
CA PHE A 49 0.30 -13.36 -2.78
C PHE A 49 1.36 -12.24 -2.77
N ASP A 50 2.28 -12.24 -3.74
CA ASP A 50 3.33 -11.21 -3.84
C ASP A 50 2.74 -9.81 -4.09
N ASP A 51 1.67 -9.72 -4.88
CA ASP A 51 0.96 -8.47 -5.14
C ASP A 51 0.17 -7.99 -3.92
N PHE A 52 -0.34 -8.91 -3.09
CA PHE A 52 -0.97 -8.57 -1.82
C PHE A 52 0.04 -7.97 -0.84
N ILE A 53 1.27 -8.50 -0.79
CA ILE A 53 2.35 -7.92 0.02
C ILE A 53 2.67 -6.51 -0.49
N GLN A 54 2.76 -6.31 -1.80
CA GLN A 54 2.99 -4.98 -2.39
C GLN A 54 1.85 -4.00 -2.10
N ALA A 55 0.60 -4.46 -2.11
CA ALA A 55 -0.55 -3.66 -1.73
C ALA A 55 -0.44 -3.21 -0.26
N CYS A 56 -0.08 -4.11 0.65
CA CYS A 56 0.09 -3.81 2.06
C CYS A 56 1.22 -2.79 2.30
N ILE A 57 2.37 -2.96 1.66
CA ILE A 57 3.48 -2.00 1.72
C ILE A 57 3.02 -0.63 1.21
N SER A 58 2.36 -0.59 0.05
CA SER A 58 1.87 0.66 -0.54
C SER A 58 0.89 1.38 0.39
N ILE A 59 -0.10 0.66 0.95
CA ILE A 59 -1.08 1.23 1.89
C ILE A 59 -0.38 1.75 3.15
N GLN A 60 0.57 1.00 3.70
CA GLN A 60 1.31 1.44 4.90
C GLN A 60 2.16 2.68 4.62
N THR A 61 2.89 2.72 3.51
CA THR A 61 3.71 3.88 3.12
C THR A 61 2.84 5.13 2.93
N LEU A 62 1.72 5.01 2.21
CA LEU A 62 0.77 6.09 2.02
C LEU A 62 0.13 6.55 3.34
N THR A 63 -0.21 5.61 4.22
CA THR A 63 -0.75 5.91 5.56
C THR A 63 0.24 6.68 6.40
N ASN A 64 1.51 6.27 6.40
CA ASN A 64 2.56 6.96 7.14
C ASN A 64 2.77 8.38 6.63
N ALA A 65 2.77 8.56 5.30
CA ALA A 65 2.91 9.89 4.71
C ALA A 65 1.72 10.79 5.03
N PHE A 66 0.48 10.26 4.95
CA PHE A 66 -0.73 11.00 5.37
C PHE A 66 -0.67 11.43 6.84
N ARG A 67 -0.22 10.55 7.74
CA ARG A 67 -0.10 10.84 9.18
C ARG A 67 0.90 11.94 9.52
N GLN A 68 1.87 12.23 8.67
CA GLN A 68 2.78 13.36 8.88
C GLN A 68 2.02 14.71 8.81
N PHE A 69 0.93 14.75 8.05
CA PHE A 69 0.07 15.92 7.89
C PHE A 69 -1.17 15.86 8.80
N ASP A 70 -1.66 14.67 9.14
CA ASP A 70 -2.78 14.46 10.08
C ASP A 70 -2.34 14.38 11.56
N ARG A 71 -1.72 15.45 12.07
CA ARG A 71 -1.12 15.47 13.43
C ARG A 71 -2.14 15.21 14.55
N TYR A 72 -3.40 15.57 14.33
CA TYR A 72 -4.47 15.40 15.30
C TYR A 72 -5.29 14.11 15.09
N GLN A 73 -4.91 13.27 14.12
CA GLN A 73 -5.55 11.99 13.83
C GLN A 73 -7.06 12.11 13.57
N ILE A 74 -7.47 13.18 12.90
CA ILE A 74 -8.89 13.44 12.58
C ILE A 74 -9.32 12.76 11.28
N GLY A 75 -8.39 12.19 10.52
CA GLY A 75 -8.67 11.49 9.27
C GLY A 75 -8.88 12.41 8.06
N GLN A 76 -8.60 13.71 8.21
CA GLN A 76 -8.66 14.71 7.15
C GLN A 76 -7.45 15.63 7.24
N ILE A 77 -6.89 15.99 6.08
CA ILE A 77 -5.78 16.95 5.99
C ILE A 77 -6.17 18.10 5.07
N THR A 78 -5.69 19.30 5.41
CA THR A 78 -5.64 20.44 4.49
C THR A 78 -4.18 20.74 4.25
N ILE A 79 -3.73 20.67 3.00
CA ILE A 79 -2.33 20.84 2.62
C ILE A 79 -2.21 21.87 1.50
N GLY A 80 -1.09 22.60 1.47
CA GLY A 80 -0.78 23.52 0.38
C GLY A 80 -0.45 22.79 -0.92
N TYR A 81 -0.51 23.51 -2.04
CA TYR A 81 -0.21 22.93 -3.35
C TYR A 81 1.22 22.37 -3.44
N GLU A 82 2.21 23.12 -2.96
CA GLU A 82 3.62 22.68 -2.99
C GLU A 82 3.89 21.50 -2.05
N ASP A 83 3.27 21.49 -0.86
CA ASP A 83 3.33 20.35 0.07
C ASP A 83 2.73 19.10 -0.56
N PHE A 84 1.61 19.23 -1.29
CA PHE A 84 1.01 18.12 -2.03
C PHE A 84 1.95 17.59 -3.12
N LEU A 85 2.56 18.47 -3.92
CA LEU A 85 3.51 18.03 -4.95
C LEU A 85 4.71 17.31 -4.32
N THR A 86 5.26 17.86 -3.23
CA THR A 86 6.38 17.28 -2.49
C THR A 86 6.03 15.88 -1.97
N LEU A 87 4.88 15.76 -1.29
CA LEU A 87 4.36 14.47 -0.80
C LEU A 87 4.27 13.43 -1.93
N VAL A 88 3.72 13.81 -3.08
CA VAL A 88 3.58 12.90 -4.23
C VAL A 88 4.93 12.51 -4.82
N PHE A 89 5.89 13.44 -4.92
CA PHE A 89 7.23 13.14 -5.44
C PHE A 89 8.04 12.26 -4.52
N GLU A 90 8.00 12.48 -3.20
CA GLU A 90 8.68 11.63 -2.22
C GLU A 90 8.11 10.22 -2.19
N LEU A 91 6.78 10.08 -2.29
CA LEU A 91 6.12 8.79 -2.38
C LEU A 91 6.53 8.02 -3.65
N LYS A 92 6.64 8.70 -4.79
CA LYS A 92 7.13 8.09 -6.03
C LYS A 92 8.63 7.76 -5.94
N GLY A 93 9.45 8.60 -5.31
CA GLY A 93 10.86 8.32 -5.09
C GLY A 93 11.09 7.06 -4.26
N ASN A 94 10.33 6.88 -3.18
CA ASN A 94 10.45 5.74 -2.27
C ASN A 94 9.84 4.44 -2.83
N LEU A 95 8.84 4.51 -3.71
CA LEU A 95 8.24 3.33 -4.36
C LEU A 95 9.06 2.81 -5.55
N TYR A 96 9.97 3.61 -6.12
CA TYR A 96 10.88 3.20 -7.21
C TYR A 96 12.32 2.92 -6.76
N LEU A 97 12.68 3.18 -5.49
CA LEU A 97 14.01 2.91 -4.94
C LEU A 97 14.02 1.77 -3.91
N PRO A 98 13.99 0.50 -4.36
CA PRO A 98 14.74 -0.55 -3.67
C PRO A 98 15.87 -1.18 -4.50
N GLN A 99 16.22 -0.66 -5.70
CA GLN A 99 17.14 -1.40 -6.60
C GLN A 99 18.52 -0.75 -6.87
N ILE A 100 18.86 0.43 -6.31
CA ILE A 100 20.16 1.09 -6.60
C ILE A 100 20.99 1.44 -5.35
N ALA A 101 20.59 0.99 -4.15
CA ALA A 101 21.45 1.06 -2.97
C ALA A 101 22.31 -0.22 -2.82
N LYS A 102 22.96 -0.66 -3.90
CA LYS A 102 24.12 -1.57 -3.84
C LYS A 102 25.24 -0.99 -4.68
N ARG A 103 25.90 0.06 -4.17
CA ARG A 103 27.34 0.34 -4.41
C ARG A 103 27.79 1.60 -3.70
N THR A 104 28.41 1.39 -2.53
CA THR A 104 29.48 2.17 -1.90
C THR A 104 29.66 1.53 -0.51
N ASN A 105 30.77 1.00 -0.02
CA ASN A 105 32.18 0.97 -0.40
C ASN A 105 32.79 -0.27 0.28
N GLN A 106 33.45 -1.15 -0.47
CA GLN A 106 34.57 -1.95 0.04
C GLN A 106 35.64 -2.00 -1.05
N LYS A 107 36.40 -0.91 -1.14
CA LYS A 107 37.82 -0.96 -1.44
C LYS A 107 38.54 -0.40 -0.22
N GLN A 108 39.02 -1.30 0.63
CA GLN A 108 40.29 -1.21 1.33
C GLN A 108 40.75 -2.64 1.57
#